data_AF-A0A1H8KPJ6-F1
#
_entry.id   AF-A0A1H8KPJ6-F1
#
_cell.length_a   1.000
_cell.length_b   1.000
_cell.length_c   1.000
_cell.angle_alpha   90.00
_cell.angle_beta   90.00
_cell.angle_gamma   90.00
#
_symmetry.space_group_name_H-M   'P 1'
#
loop_
_entity.id
_entity.type
_entity.pdbx_description
1 polymer ?
#
loop_
_entity_poly.entity_id
_entity_poly.type
_entity_poly.pdbx_seq_one_letter_code
_entity_poly.pdbx_strand_id
1 'polypeptide(L)'
;MSNKDILRMSEIKLYFLDPPYTFKIHSYAAPQVDEIFTILEKYAPIPVTIMDSLLALRSSFIEAGDNVEATRKVMKQMAEVLSLLNRTK
;
A
#
# COMPACT_ATOMS: atom_id res chain seq x y z
N MET A 1 -5.94 -16.54 -1.14
CA MET A 1 -5.25 -15.71 -0.13
C MET A 1 -5.25 -16.43 1.21
N SER A 2 -4.09 -16.65 1.84
CA SER A 2 -3.96 -17.24 3.17
C SER A 2 -4.46 -16.28 4.26
N ASN A 3 -4.98 -16.82 5.37
CA ASN A 3 -5.39 -16.02 6.54
C ASN A 3 -4.26 -15.11 7.05
N LYS A 4 -3.01 -15.57 7.00
CA LYS A 4 -1.85 -14.77 7.41
C LYS A 4 -1.65 -13.56 6.51
N ASP A 5 -1.75 -13.74 5.19
CA ASP A 5 -1.57 -12.66 4.22
C ASP A 5 -2.74 -11.67 4.24
N ILE A 6 -3.98 -12.13 4.49
CA ILE A 6 -5.16 -11.27 4.67
C ILE A 6 -5.00 -10.38 5.92
N LEU A 7 -4.60 -10.98 7.04
CA LEU A 7 -4.34 -10.23 8.28
C LEU A 7 -3.25 -9.19 8.06
N ARG A 8 -2.14 -9.60 7.44
CA ARG A 8 -1.01 -8.71 7.19
C ARG A 8 -1.36 -7.54 6.27
N MET A 9 -2.08 -7.82 5.17
CA MET A 9 -2.59 -6.78 4.27
C MET A 9 -3.53 -5.81 5.00
N SER A 10 -4.33 -6.32 5.94
CA SER A 10 -5.24 -5.49 6.73
C SER A 10 -4.50 -4.58 7.70
N GLU A 11 -3.43 -5.07 8.35
CA GLU A 11 -2.55 -4.26 9.21
C GLU A 11 -1.89 -3.12 8.43
N ILE A 12 -1.29 -3.42 7.27
CA ILE A 12 -0.65 -2.42 6.41
C ILE A 12 -1.68 -1.38 5.96
N LYS A 13 -2.86 -1.84 5.53
CA LYS A 13 -3.96 -0.94 5.13
C LYS A 13 -4.37 -0.01 6.27
N LEU A 14 -4.53 -0.52 7.49
CA LEU A 14 -4.88 0.30 8.66
C LEU A 14 -3.81 1.36 8.94
N TYR A 15 -2.53 0.98 8.90
CA TYR A 15 -1.42 1.92 9.06
C TYR A 15 -1.41 2.98 7.95
N PHE A 16 -1.78 2.63 6.72
CA PHE A 16 -1.83 3.56 5.59
C PHE A 16 -3.06 4.47 5.58
N LEU A 17 -4.17 4.06 6.21
CA LEU A 17 -5.37 4.90 6.35
C LEU A 17 -5.12 6.08 7.30
N ASP A 18 -4.41 5.84 8.38
CA ASP A 18 -4.04 6.89 9.34
C ASP A 18 -2.52 6.93 9.59
N PRO A 19 -1.74 7.39 8.60
CA PRO A 19 -0.29 7.38 8.69
C PRO A 19 0.18 8.45 9.68
N PRO A 20 1.12 8.13 10.58
CA PRO A 20 1.60 9.06 11.60
C PRO A 20 2.30 10.27 10.98
N TYR A 21 2.23 11.44 11.61
CA TYR A 21 2.99 12.60 11.15
C TYR A 21 4.42 12.55 11.69
N THR A 22 5.35 12.01 10.91
CA THR A 22 6.76 11.87 11.30
C THR A 22 7.68 12.01 10.09
N PHE A 23 8.85 12.62 10.27
CA PHE A 23 9.87 12.76 9.22
C PHE A 23 10.44 11.42 8.74
N LYS A 24 10.34 10.36 9.55
CA LYS A 24 10.78 9.00 9.19
C LYS A 24 9.71 8.16 8.49
N ILE A 25 8.57 8.77 8.15
CA ILE A 25 7.40 8.03 7.67
C ILE A 25 7.71 7.24 6.39
N HIS A 26 8.51 7.82 5.49
CA HIS A 26 8.93 7.18 4.25
C HIS A 26 9.71 5.90 4.53
N SER A 27 10.73 5.97 5.38
CA SER A 27 11.52 4.79 5.77
C SER A 27 10.69 3.71 6.47
N TYR A 28 9.68 4.09 7.25
CA TYR A 28 8.80 3.14 7.92
C TYR A 28 7.76 2.51 6.99
N ALA A 29 7.29 3.26 5.99
CA ALA A 29 6.30 2.80 5.04
C ALA A 29 6.90 1.97 3.90
N ALA A 30 8.15 2.23 3.51
CA ALA A 30 8.85 1.51 2.44
C ALA A 30 8.77 -0.04 2.56
N PRO A 31 9.13 -0.68 3.68
CA PRO A 31 9.03 -2.13 3.80
C PRO A 31 7.58 -2.63 3.71
N GLN A 32 6.60 -1.82 4.09
CA GLN A 32 5.19 -2.19 3.99
C GLN A 32 4.68 -2.10 2.54
N VAL A 33 5.17 -1.14 1.76
CA VAL A 33 4.89 -1.05 0.33
C VAL A 33 5.41 -2.31 -0.38
N ASP A 34 6.65 -2.71 -0.12
CA ASP A 34 7.23 -3.91 -0.73
C ASP A 34 6.48 -5.20 -0.32
N GLU A 35 6.01 -5.26 0.92
CA GLU A 35 5.24 -6.39 1.42
C GLU A 35 3.86 -6.50 0.76
N ILE A 36 3.21 -5.38 0.41
CA ILE A 36 1.97 -5.38 -0.38
C ILE A 36 2.20 -6.12 -1.70
N PHE A 37 3.23 -5.72 -2.47
CA PHE A 37 3.53 -6.36 -3.76
C PHE A 37 3.90 -7.83 -3.60
N THR A 38 4.70 -8.16 -2.58
CA THR A 38 5.08 -9.54 -2.27
C THR A 38 3.85 -10.42 -1.98
N ILE A 39 2.85 -9.89 -1.28
CA ILE A 39 1.61 -10.62 -1.01
C ILE A 39 0.79 -10.74 -2.30
N LEU A 40 0.66 -9.67 -3.07
CA LEU A 40 -0.15 -9.63 -4.29
C LEU A 40 0.37 -10.59 -5.37
N GLU A 41 1.69 -10.68 -5.56
CA GLU A 41 2.33 -11.60 -6.50
C GLU A 41 1.98 -13.08 -6.24
N LYS A 42 1.71 -13.46 -4.98
CA LYS A 42 1.34 -14.84 -4.61
C LYS A 42 -0.07 -15.25 -5.08
N TYR A 43 -0.96 -14.29 -5.34
CA TYR A 43 -2.40 -14.56 -5.50
C TYR A 43 -2.97 -14.07 -6.83
N ALA A 44 -2.16 -14.07 -7.88
CA ALA A 44 -2.64 -13.83 -9.24
C ALA A 44 -3.80 -14.79 -9.62
N PRO A 45 -4.83 -14.33 -10.37
CA PRO A 45 -4.91 -13.03 -11.05
C PRO A 45 -5.55 -11.92 -10.20
N ILE A 46 -4.86 -10.79 -10.11
CA ILE A 46 -5.38 -9.52 -9.57
C ILE A 46 -5.86 -8.68 -10.77
N PRO A 47 -6.96 -7.90 -10.65
CA PRO A 47 -7.38 -7.00 -11.71
C PRO A 47 -6.24 -6.06 -12.15
N VAL A 48 -5.97 -6.01 -13.45
CA VAL A 48 -4.86 -5.23 -14.04
C VAL A 48 -4.94 -3.76 -13.62
N THR A 49 -6.15 -3.19 -13.59
CA THR A 49 -6.40 -1.80 -13.17
C THR A 49 -5.94 -1.51 -11.74
N ILE A 50 -6.07 -2.49 -10.83
CA ILE A 50 -5.63 -2.36 -9.44
C ILE A 50 -4.10 -2.44 -9.37
N MET A 51 -3.50 -3.37 -10.11
CA MET A 51 -2.05 -3.52 -10.14
C MET A 51 -1.36 -2.29 -10.73
N ASP A 52 -1.87 -1.75 -11.84
CA ASP A 52 -1.35 -0.53 -12.47
C ASP A 52 -1.47 0.68 -11.54
N SER A 53 -2.60 0.80 -10.84
CA SER A 53 -2.80 1.87 -9.84
C SER A 53 -1.80 1.77 -8.69
N LEU A 54 -1.55 0.56 -8.17
CA LEU A 54 -0.58 0.35 -7.11
C LEU A 54 0.86 0.62 -7.59
N LEU A 55 1.21 0.21 -8.81
CA LEU A 55 2.52 0.49 -9.40
C LEU A 55 2.75 2.00 -9.57
N ALA A 56 1.76 2.74 -10.08
CA ALA A 56 1.83 4.19 -10.18
C ALA A 56 2.02 4.85 -8.80
N LEU A 57 1.27 4.40 -7.79
CA LEU A 57 1.42 4.88 -6.42
C LEU A 57 2.77 4.52 -5.81
N ARG A 58 3.36 3.36 -6.15
CA ARG A 58 4.72 3.00 -5.72
C ARG A 58 5.74 3.99 -6.27
N SER A 59 5.63 4.38 -7.54
CA SER A 59 6.48 5.41 -8.12
C SER A 59 6.29 6.75 -7.41
N SER A 60 5.04 7.18 -7.17
CA SER A 60 4.77 8.41 -6.40
C SER A 60 5.28 8.35 -4.96
N PHE A 61 5.30 7.17 -4.33
CA PHE A 61 5.87 6.96 -3.01
C PHE A 61 7.39 7.16 -3.02
N ILE A 62 8.08 6.65 -4.03
CA ILE A 62 9.52 6.84 -4.21
C ILE A 62 9.83 8.33 -4.45
N GLU A 63 9.07 8.99 -5.31
CA GLU A 63 9.22 10.42 -5.62
C GLU A 63 8.93 11.32 -4.42
N ALA A 64 8.00 10.92 -3.53
CA ALA A 64 7.70 11.69 -2.32
C ALA A 64 8.92 11.83 -1.40
N GLY A 65 9.81 10.85 -1.36
CA GLY A 65 11.04 10.87 -0.56
C GLY A 65 10.77 11.34 0.88
N ASP A 66 11.51 12.37 1.33
CA ASP A 66 11.40 12.93 2.68
C ASP A 66 10.20 13.88 2.88
N ASN A 67 9.37 14.11 1.86
CA ASN A 67 8.18 14.95 1.98
C ASN A 67 7.05 14.21 2.70
N VAL A 68 6.95 14.44 4.02
CA VAL A 68 5.95 13.83 4.92
C VAL A 68 4.52 13.95 4.39
N GLU A 69 4.12 15.11 3.88
CA GLU A 69 2.75 15.30 3.40
C GLU A 69 2.47 14.50 2.13
N ALA A 70 3.43 14.50 1.19
CA ALA A 70 3.33 13.69 -0.02
C ALA A 70 3.32 12.20 0.31
N THR A 71 4.19 11.72 1.20
CA THR A 71 4.22 10.30 1.62
C THR A 71 2.90 9.90 2.25
N ARG A 72 2.37 10.69 3.19
CA ARG A 72 1.08 10.41 3.84
C ARG A 72 -0.07 10.38 2.84
N LYS A 73 -0.07 11.29 1.86
CA LYS A 73 -1.07 11.31 0.78
C LYS A 73 -1.02 10.01 -0.04
N VAL A 74 0.17 9.61 -0.47
CA VAL A 74 0.35 8.38 -1.27
C VAL A 74 -0.05 7.13 -0.47
N MET A 75 0.32 7.05 0.81
CA MET A 75 -0.10 5.94 1.69
C MET A 75 -1.62 5.82 1.75
N LYS A 76 -2.33 6.94 1.97
CA LYS A 76 -3.81 6.95 1.99
C LYS A 76 -4.41 6.46 0.67
N GLN A 77 -3.88 6.94 -0.46
CA GLN A 77 -4.30 6.49 -1.78
C GLN A 77 -4.06 4.99 -1.99
N MET A 78 -2.93 4.45 -1.52
CA MET A 78 -2.68 3.00 -1.55
C MET A 78 -3.71 2.23 -0.71
N ALA A 79 -4.07 2.72 0.49
CA ALA A 79 -5.10 2.08 1.32
C ALA A 79 -6.49 2.08 0.66
N GLU A 80 -6.84 3.15 -0.06
CA GLU A 80 -8.07 3.23 -0.85
C GLU A 80 -8.08 2.17 -1.95
N VAL A 81 -6.99 2.03 -2.71
CA VAL A 81 -6.87 1.00 -3.76
C VAL A 81 -6.91 -0.41 -3.17
N LEU A 82 -6.23 -0.66 -2.05
CA LEU A 82 -6.30 -1.94 -1.33
C LEU A 82 -7.72 -2.25 -0.80
N SER A 83 -8.54 -1.23 -0.54
CA SER A 83 -9.93 -1.43 -0.15
C SER A 83 -10.80 -1.92 -1.31
N LEU A 84 -10.43 -1.64 -2.56
CA LEU A 84 -11.12 -2.15 -3.74
C LEU A 84 -10.93 -3.66 -3.91
N LEU A 85 -9.75 -4.20 -3.55
CA LEU A 85 -9.49 -5.65 -3.57
C LEU A 85 -10.46 -6.45 -2.68
N ASN A 86 -10.90 -5.84 -1.58
CA ASN A 86 -11.86 -6.48 -0.66
C ASN A 86 -13.31 -6.44 -1.17
N ARG A 87 -13.62 -5.57 -2.14
CA ARG A 87 -14.98 -5.38 -2.69
C ARG A 87 -15.24 -6.20 -3.96
N THR A 88 -14.20 -6.73 -4.61
CA THR A 88 -14.30 -7.57 -5.81
C THR A 88 -14.58 -9.05 -5.52
N LYS A 89 -15.26 -9.37 -4.41
CA LYS A 89 -15.74 -10.73 -4.09
C LYS A 89 -17.25 -10.81 -4.21
#